data_AF-A0A957QJG0-F1
#
_entry.id   AF-A0A957QJG0-F1
#
_cell.length_a   1.000
_cell.length_b   1.000
_cell.length_c   1.000
_cell.angle_alpha   90.00
_cell.angle_beta   90.00
_cell.angle_gamma   90.00
#
_symmetry.space_group_name_H-M   'P 1'
#
loop_
_entity.id
_entity.type
_entity.pdbx_description
1 polymer ?
#
loop_
_entity_poly.entity_id
_entity_poly.type
_entity_poly.pdbx_seq_one_letter_code
_entity_poly.pdbx_strand_id
1 'polypeptide(L)'
;SGKVMDVARRTTGGFLRGQAQLVGLDEDRERKLTVEFQNEWIIAREGDEVIATTPDLICLLDSQSGEGIGTEIIRYGQRVTVIALPAPPVLTSPKGLEHVGPRAFGYDLDFRSVFAEAG
;
A
#
# COMPACT_ATOMS: atom_id res chain seq x y z
N SER A 1 -12.22 -3.69 -2.91
CA SER A 1 -12.09 -3.25 -4.31
C SER A 1 -12.51 -1.80 -4.49
N GLY A 2 -11.90 -1.07 -5.43
CA GLY A 2 -12.13 0.35 -5.60
C GLY A 2 -11.78 0.88 -7.00
N LYS A 3 -11.94 2.19 -7.18
CA LYS A 3 -11.51 2.93 -8.37
C LYS A 3 -10.48 3.98 -7.96
N VAL A 4 -9.41 4.11 -8.75
CA VAL A 4 -8.40 5.16 -8.58
C VAL A 4 -9.01 6.51 -8.95
N MET A 5 -9.01 7.45 -8.01
CA MET A 5 -9.58 8.79 -8.15
C MET A 5 -8.53 9.88 -8.27
N ASP A 6 -7.31 9.64 -7.82
CA ASP A 6 -6.20 10.56 -7.96
C ASP A 6 -4.87 9.82 -7.87
N VAL A 7 -3.85 10.31 -8.57
CA VAL A 7 -2.47 9.82 -8.48
C VAL A 7 -1.54 11.02 -8.50
N ALA A 8 -0.89 11.28 -7.38
CA ALA A 8 0.15 12.29 -7.26
C ALA A 8 1.51 11.59 -7.16
N ARG A 9 2.44 11.91 -8.08
CA ARG A 9 3.80 11.34 -8.08
C ARG A 9 4.86 12.39 -8.37
N ARG A 10 6.00 12.26 -7.69
CA ARG A 10 7.17 13.13 -7.83
C ARG A 10 8.44 12.28 -7.71
N THR A 11 9.39 12.50 -8.61
CA THR A 11 10.72 11.92 -8.47
C THR A 11 11.55 12.80 -7.54
N THR A 12 11.94 12.28 -6.39
CA THR A 12 12.77 13.01 -5.41
C THR A 12 13.86 12.09 -4.88
N GLY A 13 15.10 12.59 -4.79
CA GLY A 13 16.23 11.80 -4.28
C GLY A 13 16.51 10.50 -5.06
N GLY A 14 16.12 10.41 -6.34
CA GLY A 14 16.29 9.21 -7.17
C GLY A 14 15.17 8.16 -7.05
N PHE A 15 14.17 8.39 -6.19
CA PHE A 15 13.05 7.47 -6.01
C PHE A 15 11.74 8.06 -6.54
N LEU A 16 10.88 7.20 -7.10
CA LEU A 16 9.52 7.57 -7.45
C LEU A 16 8.66 7.52 -6.18
N ARG A 17 8.25 8.69 -5.68
CA ARG A 17 7.39 8.82 -4.50
C ARG A 17 6.04 9.36 -4.89
N GLY A 18 5.00 8.92 -4.18
CA GLY A 18 3.67 9.41 -4.46
C GLY A 18 2.60 8.78 -3.59
N GLN A 19 1.36 9.13 -3.93
CA GLN A 19 0.17 8.55 -3.35
C GLN A 19 -0.89 8.32 -4.42
N ALA A 20 -1.66 7.25 -4.26
CA ALA A 20 -2.87 6.98 -5.02
C ALA A 20 -4.07 7.05 -4.07
N GLN A 21 -5.11 7.78 -4.47
CA GLN A 21 -6.38 7.84 -3.74
C GLN A 21 -7.42 6.96 -4.43
N LEU A 22 -8.11 6.14 -3.66
CA LEU A 22 -9.10 5.19 -4.12
C LEU A 22 -10.43 5.41 -3.42
N VAL A 23 -11.53 5.26 -4.16
CA VAL A 23 -12.88 5.15 -3.60
C VAL A 23 -13.37 3.73 -3.80
N GLY A 24 -13.93 3.13 -2.76
CA GLY A 24 -14.41 1.77 -2.83
C GLY A 24 -15.59 1.61 -3.80
N LEU A 25 -15.75 0.39 -4.30
CA LEU A 25 -16.83 -0.02 -5.19
C LEU A 25 -17.62 -1.15 -4.55
N ASP A 26 -18.87 -1.31 -4.99
CA ASP A 26 -19.77 -2.38 -4.56
C ASP A 26 -19.90 -2.50 -3.03
N GLU A 27 -19.41 -3.56 -2.41
CA GLU A 27 -19.46 -3.75 -0.96
C GLU A 27 -18.59 -2.76 -0.18
N ASP A 28 -17.56 -2.18 -0.82
CA ASP A 28 -16.64 -1.22 -0.21
C ASP A 28 -17.02 0.24 -0.46
N ARG A 29 -18.22 0.56 -0.98
CA ARG A 29 -18.60 1.93 -1.44
C ARG A 29 -18.40 3.06 -0.43
N GLU A 30 -18.43 2.75 0.85
CA GLU A 30 -18.24 3.73 1.94
C GLU A 30 -16.78 3.95 2.30
N ARG A 31 -15.87 3.11 1.79
CA ARG A 31 -14.44 3.14 2.11
C ARG A 31 -13.68 4.06 1.16
N LYS A 32 -12.69 4.75 1.72
CA LYS A 32 -11.72 5.57 0.99
C LYS A 32 -10.33 5.18 1.43
N LEU A 33 -9.49 4.84 0.46
CA LEU A 33 -8.15 4.37 0.73
C LEU A 33 -7.13 5.32 0.11
N THR A 34 -6.11 5.68 0.88
CA THR A 34 -4.89 6.32 0.35
C THR A 34 -3.76 5.32 0.43
N VAL A 35 -3.07 5.08 -0.69
CA VAL A 35 -1.89 4.21 -0.74
C VAL A 35 -0.67 5.03 -1.11
N GLU A 36 0.28 5.11 -0.18
CA GLU A 36 1.54 5.84 -0.33
C GLU A 36 2.64 4.89 -0.83
N PHE A 37 3.49 5.35 -1.73
CA PHE A 37 4.50 4.52 -2.37
C PHE A 37 5.87 5.21 -2.53
N GLN A 38 6.93 4.40 -2.51
CA GLN A 38 8.30 4.75 -2.89
C GLN A 38 8.89 3.59 -3.69
N ASN A 39 8.79 3.63 -5.03
CA ASN A 39 8.97 2.51 -5.97
C ASN A 39 8.02 1.32 -5.71
N GLU A 40 7.80 0.94 -4.46
CA GLU A 40 6.87 -0.07 -3.97
C GLU A 40 5.73 0.56 -3.17
N TRP A 41 4.62 -0.15 -3.01
CA TRP A 41 3.49 0.23 -2.14
C TRP A 41 3.90 0.10 -0.66
N ILE A 42 3.95 1.21 0.08
CA ILE A 42 4.54 1.24 1.43
C ILE A 42 3.47 1.24 2.52
N ILE A 43 2.44 2.07 2.39
CA ILE A 43 1.39 2.24 3.41
C ILE A 43 0.02 2.34 2.72
N ALA A 44 -0.99 1.67 3.29
CA ALA A 44 -2.39 1.88 2.97
C ALA A 44 -3.13 2.45 4.19
N ARG A 45 -3.91 3.52 3.98
CA ARG A 45 -4.65 4.25 5.03
C ARG A 45 -6.12 4.43 4.70
N GLU A 46 -6.97 4.26 5.70
CA GLU A 46 -8.38 4.70 5.67
C GLU A 46 -8.57 5.88 6.62
N GLY A 47 -8.67 7.09 6.07
CA GLY A 47 -8.55 8.31 6.87
C GLY A 47 -7.19 8.37 7.56
N ASP A 48 -7.18 8.47 8.89
CA ASP A 48 -5.96 8.48 9.70
C ASP A 48 -5.49 7.07 10.11
N GLU A 49 -6.33 6.05 9.91
CA GLU A 49 -6.02 4.67 10.30
C GLU A 49 -5.09 4.00 9.28
N VAL A 50 -3.99 3.43 9.76
CA VAL A 50 -3.09 2.61 8.95
C VAL A 50 -3.61 1.18 8.93
N ILE A 51 -4.03 0.70 7.76
CA ILE A 51 -4.61 -0.65 7.63
C ILE A 51 -3.62 -1.70 7.12
N ALA A 52 -2.54 -1.26 6.47
CA ALA A 52 -1.45 -2.12 6.02
C ALA A 52 -0.17 -1.33 5.80
N THR A 53 0.99 -1.95 6.07
CA THR A 53 2.30 -1.37 5.77
C THR A 53 3.30 -2.46 5.38
N THR A 54 4.34 -2.09 4.62
CA THR A 54 5.57 -2.89 4.48
C THR A 54 6.12 -3.33 5.86
N PRO A 55 6.71 -4.54 6.00
CA PRO A 55 6.99 -5.54 4.96
C PRO A 55 5.81 -6.42 4.52
N ASP A 56 4.61 -6.29 5.10
CA ASP A 56 3.46 -6.96 4.48
C ASP A 56 3.26 -6.37 3.09
N LEU A 57 3.17 -7.24 2.09
CA LEU A 57 3.16 -6.82 0.71
C LEU A 57 1.77 -6.29 0.37
N ILE A 58 1.71 -5.01 0.00
CA ILE A 58 0.50 -4.38 -0.51
C ILE A 58 0.52 -4.56 -2.04
N CYS A 59 -0.49 -5.21 -2.60
CA CYS A 59 -0.65 -5.37 -4.04
C CYS A 59 -1.91 -4.65 -4.52
N LEU A 60 -1.77 -3.84 -5.57
CA LEU A 60 -2.89 -3.36 -6.35
C LEU A 60 -3.02 -4.24 -7.58
N LEU A 61 -4.17 -4.88 -7.75
CA LEU A 61 -4.48 -5.73 -8.89
C LEU A 61 -5.53 -5.06 -9.77
N ASP A 62 -5.44 -5.20 -11.09
CA ASP A 62 -6.56 -4.87 -11.97
C ASP A 62 -7.76 -5.76 -11.62
N SER A 63 -8.91 -5.17 -11.31
CA SER A 63 -10.07 -5.93 -10.84
C SER A 63 -10.69 -6.84 -11.90
N GLN A 64 -10.34 -6.67 -13.18
CA GLN A 64 -10.87 -7.49 -14.27
C GLN A 64 -9.91 -8.62 -14.64
N SER A 65 -8.62 -8.33 -14.82
CA SER A 65 -7.63 -9.34 -15.23
C SER A 65 -6.95 -10.05 -14.06
N GLY A 66 -6.90 -9.42 -12.89
CA GLY A 66 -6.13 -9.89 -11.73
C GLY A 66 -4.63 -9.60 -11.82
N GLU A 67 -4.16 -8.90 -12.86
CA GLU A 67 -2.75 -8.55 -13.04
C GLU A 67 -2.30 -7.48 -12.05
N GLY A 68 -1.06 -7.58 -11.58
CA GLY A 68 -0.47 -6.58 -10.68
C GLY A 68 -0.22 -5.24 -11.37
N ILE A 69 -0.59 -4.16 -10.70
CA ILE A 69 -0.38 -2.78 -11.14
C ILE A 69 0.77 -2.18 -10.35
N GLY A 70 1.86 -1.87 -11.06
CA GLY A 70 3.02 -1.17 -10.52
C GLY A 70 2.76 0.31 -10.26
N THR A 71 3.57 0.90 -9.37
CA THR A 71 3.48 2.31 -8.98
C THR A 71 3.76 3.28 -10.14
N GLU A 72 4.47 2.81 -11.16
CA GLU A 72 4.81 3.54 -12.37
C GLU A 72 3.67 3.59 -13.39
N ILE A 73 2.78 2.58 -13.38
CA ILE A 73 1.68 2.45 -14.35
C ILE A 73 0.29 2.77 -13.77
N ILE A 74 0.15 2.89 -12.44
CA ILE A 74 -1.11 3.29 -11.79
C ILE A 74 -1.63 4.63 -12.33
N ARG A 75 -2.93 4.70 -12.65
CA ARG A 75 -3.59 5.85 -13.29
C ARG A 75 -5.02 6.03 -12.80
N TYR A 76 -5.49 7.27 -12.89
CA TYR A 76 -6.89 7.62 -12.69
C TYR A 76 -7.83 6.72 -13.51
N GLY A 77 -8.93 6.30 -12.89
CA GLY A 77 -9.99 5.55 -13.54
C GLY A 77 -9.84 4.03 -13.51
N GLN A 78 -8.65 3.51 -13.19
CA GLN A 78 -8.46 2.05 -13.05
C GLN A 78 -9.32 1.50 -11.91
N ARG A 79 -9.96 0.35 -12.16
CA ARG A 79 -10.65 -0.43 -11.14
C ARG A 79 -9.66 -1.41 -10.58
N VAL A 80 -9.44 -1.35 -9.27
CA VAL A 80 -8.39 -2.11 -8.62
C VAL A 80 -8.89 -2.85 -7.39
N THR A 81 -8.32 -4.01 -7.16
CA THR A 81 -8.46 -4.79 -5.93
C THR A 81 -7.17 -4.64 -5.15
N VAL A 82 -7.26 -4.10 -3.93
CA VAL A 82 -6.11 -3.97 -3.03
C VAL A 82 -6.09 -5.18 -2.11
N ILE A 83 -4.98 -5.91 -2.08
CA ILE A 83 -4.77 -7.05 -1.18
C ILE A 83 -3.49 -6.85 -0.39
N ALA A 84 -3.43 -7.46 0.79
CA ALA A 84 -2.21 -7.64 1.56
C ALA A 84 -1.76 -9.10 1.46
N LEU A 85 -0.46 -9.36 1.49
CA LEU A 85 0.13 -10.68 1.63
C LEU A 85 1.14 -10.66 2.79
N PRO A 86 1.24 -11.73 3.60
CA PRO A 86 2.09 -11.73 4.78
C PRO A 86 3.56 -11.65 4.38
N ALA A 87 4.30 -10.83 5.11
CA ALA A 87 5.74 -10.76 4.98
C ALA A 87 6.41 -12.11 5.37
N PRO A 88 7.46 -12.53 4.65
CA PRO A 88 8.34 -13.60 5.13
C PRO A 88 8.89 -13.29 6.53
N PRO A 89 9.01 -14.28 7.45
CA PRO A 89 9.44 -14.04 8.84
C PRO A 89 10.79 -13.33 8.98
N VAL A 90 11.69 -13.50 8.00
CA VAL A 90 12.99 -12.80 7.99
C VAL A 90 12.84 -11.28 7.88
N LEU A 91 11.82 -10.81 7.15
CA LEU A 91 11.56 -9.39 6.94
C LEU A 91 10.89 -8.73 8.15
N THR A 92 10.19 -9.51 8.96
CA THR A 92 9.54 -9.03 10.20
C THR A 92 10.44 -9.16 11.44
N SER A 93 11.64 -9.74 11.30
CA SER A 93 12.65 -9.72 12.35
C SER A 93 13.10 -8.28 12.67
N PRO A 94 13.64 -7.99 13.88
CA PRO A 94 14.11 -6.64 14.21
C PRO A 94 15.07 -6.06 13.16
N LYS A 95 16.04 -6.85 12.70
CA LYS A 95 16.98 -6.46 11.64
C LYS A 95 16.31 -6.31 10.27
N GLY A 96 15.31 -7.13 9.96
CA GLY A 96 14.52 -6.99 8.74
C GLY A 96 13.80 -5.64 8.71
N LEU A 97 13.15 -5.27 9.81
CA LEU A 97 12.39 -4.03 9.94
C LEU A 97 13.26 -2.77 9.85
N GLU A 98 14.53 -2.83 10.24
CA GLU A 98 15.50 -1.73 10.00
C GLU A 98 15.68 -1.40 8.52
N HIS A 99 15.45 -2.37 7.62
CA HIS A 99 15.67 -2.21 6.17
C HIS A 99 14.38 -2.11 5.35
N VAL A 100 13.32 -2.81 5.75
CA VAL A 100 12.08 -2.90 4.97
C VAL A 100 10.83 -2.50 5.76
N GLY A 101 10.97 -2.13 7.03
CA GLY A 101 9.87 -1.61 7.83
C GLY A 101 9.50 -0.17 7.46
N PRO A 102 8.37 0.36 7.97
CA PRO A 102 7.90 1.70 7.64
C PRO A 102 8.94 2.80 7.93
N ARG A 103 9.69 2.66 9.03
CA ARG A 103 10.77 3.59 9.42
C ARG A 103 11.91 3.66 8.40
N ALA A 104 12.22 2.57 7.70
CA ALA A 104 13.24 2.55 6.64
C ALA A 104 12.83 3.41 5.43
N PHE A 105 11.52 3.62 5.24
CA PHE A 105 10.96 4.49 4.20
C PHE A 105 10.66 5.92 4.69
N GLY A 106 11.02 6.24 5.94
CA GLY A 106 10.86 7.57 6.54
C GLY A 106 9.52 7.81 7.24
N TYR A 107 8.74 6.76 7.51
CA TYR A 107 7.50 6.87 8.29
C TYR A 107 7.77 6.56 9.76
N ASP A 108 7.41 7.48 10.65
CA ASP A 108 7.54 7.29 12.10
C ASP A 108 6.41 6.38 12.63
N LEU A 109 6.46 5.10 12.25
CA LEU A 109 5.47 4.08 12.57
C LEU A 109 6.14 2.74 12.86
N ASP A 110 5.66 2.04 13.88
CA ASP A 110 6.06 0.66 14.13
C ASP A 110 5.28 -0.29 13.21
N PHE A 111 5.97 -1.32 12.71
CA PHE A 111 5.32 -2.34 11.90
C PHE A 111 4.34 -3.16 12.75
N ARG A 112 3.09 -3.25 12.28
CA ARG A 112 2.10 -4.21 12.74
C ARG A 112 1.59 -4.99 11.53
N SER A 113 1.73 -6.31 11.57
CA SER A 113 1.24 -7.14 10.49
C SER A 113 -0.29 -7.10 10.41
N VAL A 114 -0.82 -7.06 9.20
CA VAL A 114 -2.26 -7.24 8.91
C VAL A 114 -2.74 -8.61 9.38
N PHE A 115 -1.83 -9.58 9.45
CA PHE A 115 -2.09 -10.97 9.78
C PHE A 115 -1.77 -11.32 11.25
N ALA A 116 -1.36 -10.34 12.05
CA ALA A 116 -1.26 -10.54 13.48
C ALA A 116 -2.67 -10.72 14.06
N GLU A 117 -2.88 -11.76 14.88
CA GLU A 117 -4.17 -11.92 15.56
C GLU A 117 -4.48 -10.67 16.40
N ALA A 118 -5.77 -10.30 16.44
CA ALA A 118 -6.23 -9.26 17.35
C ALA A 118 -6.05 -9.79 18.78
N GLY A 119 -4.98 -9.35 19.44
CA GLY A 119 -4.75 -9.60 20.86
C GLY A 119 -5.76 -8.90 21.76
#